data_AF-A0A7U9DQ66-F1
#
_entry.id   AF-A0A7U9DQ66-F1
#
_cell.length_a   1.000
_cell.length_b   1.000
_cell.length_c   1.000
_cell.angle_alpha   90.00
_cell.angle_beta   90.00
_cell.angle_gamma   90.00
#
_symmetry.space_group_name_H-M   'P 1'
#
loop_
_entity.id
_entity.type
_entity.pdbx_description
1 polymer ?
#
loop_
_entity_poly.entity_id
_entity_poly.type
_entity_poly.pdbx_seq_one_letter_code
_entity_poly.pdbx_strand_id
1 'polypeptide(L)'
;MANGGPVEHGFPHLETVRAAVTALYRRLSYDTVRTFSASVAPVDVAFCDTDDLYLGTQRVAHELVRHYRLPDARMIVSFREMTQAANVELTAGPEYFIELNDRFRTHRRDIGAALAHEVMHVYLHRLDLAFPSTRDNEILTDTATTYLGAGWLLLDAYREDAATSQKLGYLTPEEFGYVLAKRALLFGEDPSVWFTSPQAYTAYGKGLARARRDGQQPPLTAAGWAGRRRYARDRRHAEDPHAAGAAAAGDPYSFTAQPPGQLRVSFPCPTCHQRIRVPVRGRVRARCGLCRTVLECDT
;
A
#
# COMPACT_ATOMS: atom_id res chain seq x y z
N MET A 1 2.85 -16.64 -0.95
CA MET A 1 3.31 -16.06 -2.25
C MET A 1 2.97 -16.96 -3.44
N ALA A 2 2.39 -16.40 -4.51
CA ALA A 2 1.99 -17.15 -5.71
C ALA A 2 3.11 -17.18 -6.78
N ASN A 3 3.45 -18.36 -7.31
CA ASN A 3 4.44 -18.56 -8.37
C ASN A 3 3.77 -18.83 -9.74
N GLY A 4 4.34 -18.30 -10.82
CA GLY A 4 4.29 -18.87 -12.17
C GLY A 4 3.04 -18.69 -13.04
N GLY A 5 2.08 -17.85 -12.67
CA GLY A 5 0.94 -17.49 -13.53
C GLY A 5 1.24 -16.31 -14.48
N PRO A 6 0.41 -16.07 -15.52
CA PRO A 6 0.44 -14.82 -16.26
C PRO A 6 0.23 -13.65 -15.30
N VAL A 7 0.96 -12.57 -15.52
CA VAL A 7 0.87 -11.39 -14.65
C VAL A 7 -0.50 -10.75 -14.78
N GLU A 8 -1.20 -10.67 -13.65
CA GLU A 8 -2.40 -9.86 -13.54
C GLU A 8 -2.01 -8.38 -13.50
N HIS A 9 -2.58 -7.58 -14.39
CA HIS A 9 -2.34 -6.15 -14.51
C HIS A 9 -3.56 -5.34 -14.07
N GLY A 10 -3.32 -4.06 -13.76
CA GLY A 10 -4.37 -3.12 -13.39
C GLY A 10 -4.59 -3.08 -11.88
N PHE A 11 -5.83 -2.81 -11.46
CA PHE A 11 -6.14 -2.52 -10.05
C PHE A 11 -7.27 -3.42 -9.47
N PRO A 12 -7.22 -4.75 -9.64
CA PRO A 12 -8.29 -5.66 -9.24
C PRO A 12 -8.52 -5.71 -7.71
N HIS A 13 -7.50 -5.46 -6.90
CA HIS A 13 -7.50 -5.50 -5.44
C HIS A 13 -7.55 -4.12 -4.79
N LEU A 14 -7.79 -3.06 -5.55
CA LEU A 14 -7.65 -1.68 -5.07
C LEU A 14 -8.46 -1.38 -3.82
N GLU A 15 -9.67 -1.90 -3.71
CA GLU A 15 -10.49 -1.67 -2.51
C GLU A 15 -9.87 -2.33 -1.26
N THR A 16 -9.30 -3.53 -1.39
CA THR A 16 -8.55 -4.18 -0.30
C THR A 16 -7.28 -3.39 0.05
N VAL A 17 -6.56 -2.88 -0.95
CA VAL A 17 -5.39 -1.99 -0.73
C VAL A 17 -5.78 -0.73 0.03
N ARG A 18 -6.89 -0.09 -0.35
CA ARG A 18 -7.41 1.13 0.31
C ARG A 18 -7.85 0.82 1.75
N ALA A 19 -8.47 -0.32 1.97
CA ALA A 19 -8.82 -0.80 3.30
C ALA A 19 -7.55 -1.06 4.14
N ALA A 20 -6.52 -1.68 3.59
CA ALA A 20 -5.24 -1.93 4.25
C ALA A 20 -4.54 -0.63 4.66
N VAL A 21 -4.47 0.38 3.78
CA VAL A 21 -3.94 1.70 4.15
C VAL A 21 -4.75 2.31 5.30
N THR A 22 -6.08 2.23 5.26
CA THR A 22 -6.94 2.72 6.35
C THR A 22 -6.64 2.00 7.67
N ALA A 23 -6.52 0.67 7.62
CA ALA A 23 -6.24 -0.18 8.78
C ALA A 23 -4.86 0.13 9.39
N LEU A 24 -3.84 0.36 8.57
CA LEU A 24 -2.51 0.76 9.01
C LEU A 24 -2.54 2.07 9.80
N TYR A 25 -3.21 3.10 9.29
CA TYR A 25 -3.34 4.37 10.02
C TYR A 25 -4.12 4.20 11.33
N ARG A 26 -5.14 3.34 11.36
CA ARG A 26 -5.90 3.08 12.60
C ARG A 26 -5.03 2.39 13.64
N ARG A 27 -4.23 1.42 13.21
CA ARG A 27 -3.41 0.64 14.14
C ARG A 27 -2.17 1.38 14.62
N LEU A 28 -1.48 2.08 13.72
CA LEU A 28 -0.23 2.77 14.03
C LEU A 28 -0.44 4.19 14.53
N SER A 29 -1.55 4.85 14.19
CA SER A 29 -1.74 6.31 14.25
C SER A 29 -0.93 7.08 13.21
N TYR A 30 -1.34 8.33 12.96
CA TYR A 30 -0.61 9.24 12.08
C TYR A 30 0.85 9.48 12.52
N ASP A 31 1.08 9.69 13.81
CA ASP A 31 2.40 10.07 14.31
C ASP A 31 3.40 8.92 14.10
N THR A 32 2.99 7.67 14.36
CA THR A 32 3.83 6.50 14.08
C THR A 32 4.06 6.31 12.58
N VAL A 33 3.06 6.46 11.71
CA VAL A 33 3.28 6.38 10.25
C VAL A 33 4.32 7.42 9.81
N ARG A 34 4.27 8.64 10.38
CA ARG A 34 5.24 9.70 10.06
C ARG A 34 6.68 9.38 10.45
N THR A 35 6.89 8.48 11.41
CA THR A 35 8.24 8.02 11.76
C THR A 35 8.87 7.17 10.65
N PHE A 36 8.09 6.60 9.72
CA PHE A 36 8.59 5.88 8.53
C PHE A 36 8.86 6.82 7.35
N SER A 37 9.39 8.02 7.60
CA SER A 37 9.58 9.03 6.55
C SER A 37 10.69 8.68 5.56
N ALA A 38 11.70 7.92 5.98
CA ALA A 38 12.72 7.34 5.11
C ALA A 38 12.29 5.94 4.65
N SER A 39 12.53 5.64 3.38
CA SER A 39 12.48 4.28 2.85
C SER A 39 13.78 3.54 3.18
N VAL A 40 13.77 2.20 3.11
CA VAL A 40 14.99 1.39 3.24
C VAL A 40 15.96 1.82 2.13
N ALA A 41 17.20 2.17 2.49
CA ALA A 41 18.15 2.67 1.52
C ALA A 41 18.71 1.53 0.65
N PRO A 42 18.88 1.71 -0.67
CA PRO A 42 19.42 0.67 -1.54
C PRO A 42 20.78 0.13 -1.11
N VAL A 43 21.65 0.98 -0.54
CA VAL A 43 22.98 0.59 -0.07
C VAL A 43 22.93 -0.41 1.09
N ASP A 44 21.93 -0.28 1.97
CA ASP A 44 21.80 -1.13 3.16
C ASP A 44 21.33 -2.54 2.79
N VAL A 45 20.62 -2.66 1.66
CA VAL A 45 20.06 -3.93 1.15
C VAL A 45 20.69 -4.42 -0.16
N ALA A 46 21.71 -3.73 -0.66
CA ALA A 46 22.47 -4.15 -1.82
C ALA A 46 23.13 -5.50 -1.53
N PHE A 47 22.91 -6.47 -2.42
CA PHE A 47 23.42 -7.83 -2.23
C PHE A 47 23.82 -8.42 -3.59
N CYS A 48 25.13 -8.64 -3.76
CA CYS A 48 25.70 -9.10 -5.02
C CYS A 48 26.20 -10.55 -4.94
N ASP A 49 26.55 -11.12 -6.09
CA ASP A 49 26.93 -12.53 -6.20
C ASP A 49 28.30 -12.85 -5.57
N THR A 50 29.12 -11.83 -5.30
CA THR A 50 30.42 -11.99 -4.63
C THR A 50 30.33 -11.97 -3.11
N ASP A 51 29.20 -11.52 -2.54
CA ASP A 51 28.99 -11.52 -1.09
C ASP A 51 28.87 -12.96 -0.55
N ASP A 52 29.11 -13.18 0.74
CA ASP A 52 28.72 -14.45 1.35
C ASP A 52 27.19 -14.56 1.41
N LEU A 53 26.64 -15.70 0.97
CA LEU A 53 25.20 -15.88 0.87
C LEU A 53 24.51 -15.74 2.23
N TYR A 54 25.00 -16.41 3.27
CA TYR A 54 24.29 -16.47 4.55
C TYR A 54 24.50 -15.18 5.34
N LEU A 55 25.71 -14.64 5.37
CA LEU A 55 26.01 -13.37 6.04
C LEU A 55 25.31 -12.20 5.35
N GLY A 56 25.27 -12.19 4.01
CA GLY A 56 24.56 -11.18 3.23
C GLY A 56 23.06 -11.21 3.49
N THR A 57 22.43 -12.38 3.44
CA THR A 57 21.01 -12.54 3.76
C THR A 57 20.67 -12.08 5.18
N GLN A 58 21.51 -12.46 6.17
CA GLN A 58 21.29 -12.06 7.56
C GLN A 58 21.47 -10.56 7.78
N ARG A 59 22.43 -9.92 7.10
CA ARG A 59 22.58 -8.46 7.10
C ARG A 59 21.33 -7.76 6.57
N VAL A 60 20.81 -8.21 5.42
CA VAL A 60 19.58 -7.62 4.85
C VAL A 60 18.38 -7.82 5.78
N ALA A 61 18.23 -8.99 6.40
CA ALA A 61 17.18 -9.24 7.38
C ALA A 61 17.30 -8.31 8.59
N HIS A 62 18.52 -8.08 9.09
CA HIS A 62 18.79 -7.16 10.19
C HIS A 62 18.40 -5.72 9.85
N GLU A 63 18.74 -5.24 8.66
CA GLU A 63 18.38 -3.88 8.23
C GLU A 63 16.85 -3.70 8.11
N LEU A 64 16.13 -4.72 7.65
CA LEU A 64 14.66 -4.70 7.62
C LEU A 64 14.05 -4.69 9.04
N VAL A 65 14.58 -5.50 9.95
CA VAL A 65 14.18 -5.50 11.37
C VAL A 65 14.39 -4.12 12.01
N ARG A 66 15.53 -3.48 11.73
CA ARG A 66 15.85 -2.13 12.19
C ARG A 66 14.90 -1.10 11.60
N HIS A 67 14.66 -1.16 10.29
CA HIS A 67 13.73 -0.27 9.58
C HIS A 67 12.33 -0.33 10.20
N TYR A 68 11.83 -1.54 10.47
CA TYR A 68 10.52 -1.74 11.12
C TYR A 68 10.51 -1.55 12.64
N ARG A 69 11.66 -1.19 13.24
CA ARG A 69 11.82 -0.97 14.69
C ARG A 69 11.36 -2.18 15.51
N LEU A 70 11.88 -3.35 15.17
CA LEU A 70 11.59 -4.61 15.85
C LEU A 70 12.79 -5.04 16.75
N PRO A 71 13.08 -4.35 17.86
CA PRO A 71 14.35 -4.53 18.62
C PRO A 71 14.53 -5.93 19.23
N ASP A 72 13.45 -6.66 19.49
CA ASP A 72 13.50 -8.01 20.05
C ASP A 72 13.15 -9.09 19.01
N ALA A 73 13.36 -8.83 17.72
CA ALA A 73 13.09 -9.79 16.66
C ALA A 73 14.41 -10.28 16.03
N ARG A 74 14.74 -11.55 16.30
CA ARG A 74 15.88 -12.28 15.77
C ARG A 74 15.39 -13.12 14.60
N MET A 75 15.79 -12.73 13.39
CA MET A 75 15.48 -13.47 12.17
C MET A 75 16.51 -14.56 11.95
N ILE A 76 16.05 -15.79 11.78
CA ILE A 76 16.89 -16.93 11.42
C ILE A 76 16.48 -17.35 10.02
N VAL A 77 17.32 -17.04 9.04
CA VAL A 77 17.02 -17.27 7.63
C VAL A 77 17.72 -18.54 7.15
N SER A 78 16.95 -19.45 6.58
CA SER A 78 17.42 -20.67 5.92
C SER A 78 16.98 -20.71 4.46
N PHE A 79 17.51 -21.65 3.69
CA PHE A 79 17.14 -21.86 2.29
C PHE A 79 16.71 -23.31 2.09
N ARG A 80 15.63 -23.51 1.34
CA ARG A 80 15.03 -24.82 1.10
C ARG A 80 14.34 -24.87 -0.27
N GLU A 81 14.34 -26.04 -0.90
CA GLU A 81 13.50 -26.29 -2.06
C GLU A 81 12.01 -26.28 -1.67
N MET A 82 11.24 -25.38 -2.29
CA MET A 82 9.82 -25.20 -2.00
C MET A 82 9.09 -24.61 -3.20
N THR A 83 7.75 -24.64 -3.16
CA THR A 83 6.91 -24.03 -4.20
C THR A 83 6.68 -22.54 -3.97
N GLN A 84 6.74 -22.03 -2.75
CA GLN A 84 6.63 -20.60 -2.45
C GLN A 84 7.99 -19.91 -2.61
N ALA A 85 8.00 -18.57 -2.65
CA ALA A 85 9.25 -17.82 -2.63
C ALA A 85 9.87 -17.82 -1.22
N ALA A 86 9.05 -17.62 -0.20
CA ALA A 86 9.47 -17.71 1.19
C ALA A 86 8.27 -18.04 2.08
N ASN A 87 8.58 -18.38 3.33
CA ASN A 87 7.63 -18.59 4.42
C ASN A 87 8.26 -18.11 5.73
N VAL A 88 7.43 -17.62 6.65
CA VAL A 88 7.84 -17.27 8.02
C VAL A 88 6.98 -17.99 9.05
N GLU A 89 7.63 -18.54 10.06
CA GLU A 89 6.95 -19.11 11.22
C GLU A 89 6.65 -18.01 12.24
N LEU A 90 5.37 -17.66 12.37
CA LEU A 90 4.88 -16.70 13.36
C LEU A 90 4.68 -17.41 14.70
N THR A 91 5.62 -17.21 15.62
CA THR A 91 5.55 -17.75 16.98
C THR A 91 5.56 -16.64 18.03
N ALA A 92 5.09 -16.96 19.24
CA ALA A 92 5.23 -16.10 20.39
C ALA A 92 6.68 -16.17 20.89
N GLY A 93 7.49 -15.18 20.54
CA GLY A 93 8.89 -15.14 20.99
C GLY A 93 9.73 -14.10 20.26
N PRO A 94 11.01 -13.97 20.67
CA PRO A 94 11.94 -13.09 20.00
C PRO A 94 12.53 -13.71 18.72
N GLU A 95 12.38 -15.02 18.48
CA GLU A 95 12.98 -15.72 17.34
C GLU A 95 11.93 -16.02 16.27
N TYR A 96 12.26 -15.69 15.02
CA TYR A 96 11.43 -15.96 13.85
C TYR A 96 12.26 -16.68 12.79
N PHE A 97 11.70 -17.78 12.29
CA PHE A 97 12.35 -18.59 11.26
C PHE A 97 11.76 -18.21 9.90
N ILE A 98 12.64 -17.78 9.00
CA ILE A 98 12.29 -17.48 7.61
C ILE A 98 12.95 -18.54 6.74
N GLU A 99 12.16 -19.28 5.97
CA GLU A 99 12.66 -20.17 4.94
C GLU A 99 12.55 -19.46 3.58
N LEU A 100 13.66 -19.27 2.89
CA LEU A 100 13.72 -18.77 1.52
C LEU A 100 13.82 -19.93 0.52
N ASN A 101 13.25 -19.75 -0.67
CA ASN A 101 13.39 -20.72 -1.75
C ASN A 101 14.85 -20.81 -2.23
N ASP A 102 15.32 -22.03 -2.49
CA ASP A 102 16.68 -22.28 -3.00
C ASP A 102 17.03 -21.54 -4.29
N ARG A 103 16.05 -21.13 -5.11
CA ARG A 103 16.28 -20.28 -6.29
C ARG A 103 16.96 -18.95 -5.96
N PHE A 104 16.79 -18.45 -4.73
CA PHE A 104 17.41 -17.19 -4.31
C PHE A 104 18.91 -17.30 -4.09
N ARG A 105 19.46 -18.53 -3.96
CA ARG A 105 20.92 -18.74 -3.92
C ARG A 105 21.61 -18.19 -5.17
N THR A 106 20.92 -18.22 -6.30
CA THR A 106 21.38 -17.72 -7.61
C THR A 106 20.71 -16.42 -8.05
N HIS A 107 19.72 -15.92 -7.29
CA HIS A 107 18.99 -14.67 -7.58
C HIS A 107 19.03 -13.72 -6.39
N ARG A 108 20.23 -13.40 -5.92
CA ARG A 108 20.44 -12.72 -4.63
C ARG A 108 19.84 -11.32 -4.56
N ARG A 109 19.77 -10.63 -5.70
CA ARG A 109 19.13 -9.31 -5.83
C ARG A 109 17.67 -9.27 -5.36
N ASP A 110 16.98 -10.40 -5.38
CA ASP A 110 15.56 -10.48 -5.02
C ASP A 110 15.34 -10.95 -3.57
N ILE A 111 16.41 -11.32 -2.84
CA ILE A 111 16.34 -11.72 -1.43
C ILE A 111 15.77 -10.59 -0.58
N GLY A 112 16.17 -9.33 -0.84
CA GLY A 112 15.65 -8.17 -0.12
C GLY A 112 14.13 -8.03 -0.26
N ALA A 113 13.58 -8.30 -1.44
CA ALA A 113 12.14 -8.26 -1.67
C ALA A 113 11.40 -9.37 -0.91
N ALA A 114 11.92 -10.60 -0.94
CA ALA A 114 11.34 -11.71 -0.19
C ALA A 114 11.39 -11.46 1.32
N LEU A 115 12.54 -11.04 1.85
CA LEU A 115 12.68 -10.72 3.27
C LEU A 115 11.81 -9.54 3.70
N ALA A 116 11.67 -8.51 2.87
CA ALA A 116 10.84 -7.35 3.20
C ALA A 116 9.37 -7.75 3.39
N HIS A 117 8.88 -8.72 2.60
CA HIS A 117 7.55 -9.31 2.74
C HIS A 117 7.45 -10.16 4.03
N GLU A 118 8.38 -11.08 4.27
CA GLU A 118 8.31 -11.98 5.43
C GLU A 118 8.50 -11.25 6.78
N VAL A 119 9.41 -10.28 6.84
CA VAL A 119 9.58 -9.47 8.05
C VAL A 119 8.34 -8.59 8.31
N MET A 120 7.61 -8.18 7.26
CA MET A 120 6.34 -7.47 7.43
C MET A 120 5.25 -8.36 8.03
N HIS A 121 5.19 -9.66 7.71
CA HIS A 121 4.31 -10.60 8.42
C HIS A 121 4.60 -10.61 9.92
N VAL A 122 5.88 -10.61 10.33
CA VAL A 122 6.26 -10.50 11.74
C VAL A 122 5.83 -9.18 12.36
N TYR A 123 6.03 -8.06 11.65
CA TYR A 123 5.62 -6.74 12.11
C TYR A 123 4.10 -6.67 12.32
N LEU A 124 3.31 -7.13 11.35
CA LEU A 124 1.85 -7.17 11.43
C LEU A 124 1.34 -8.11 12.52
N HIS A 125 1.98 -9.27 12.69
CA HIS A 125 1.67 -10.19 13.78
C HIS A 125 1.90 -9.56 15.15
N ARG A 126 3.03 -8.87 15.37
CA ARG A 126 3.29 -8.14 16.64
C ARG A 126 2.34 -6.97 16.85
N LEU A 127 1.83 -6.39 15.76
CA LEU A 127 0.77 -5.40 15.83
C LEU A 127 -0.61 -6.01 15.99
N ASP A 128 -0.81 -7.33 16.00
CA ASP A 128 -2.16 -7.92 16.01
C ASP A 128 -3.06 -7.27 14.92
N LEU A 129 -2.50 -7.12 13.72
CA LEU A 129 -3.18 -6.53 12.57
C LEU A 129 -3.23 -7.56 11.44
N ALA A 130 -4.40 -8.16 11.25
CA ALA A 130 -4.64 -9.13 10.20
C ALA A 130 -6.01 -8.90 9.54
N PHE A 131 -6.15 -9.36 8.29
CA PHE A 131 -7.43 -9.48 7.62
C PHE A 131 -7.97 -10.92 7.70
N PRO A 132 -9.31 -11.13 7.62
CA PRO A 132 -9.90 -12.43 7.91
C PRO A 132 -9.53 -13.53 6.92
N SER A 133 -9.32 -13.17 5.65
CA SER A 133 -8.95 -14.12 4.61
C SER A 133 -7.44 -14.11 4.40
N THR A 134 -6.85 -15.28 4.12
CA THR A 134 -5.42 -15.38 3.80
C THR A 134 -5.03 -14.46 2.64
N ARG A 135 -5.85 -14.42 1.57
CA ARG A 135 -5.57 -13.57 0.40
C ARG A 135 -5.55 -12.08 0.76
N ASP A 136 -6.55 -11.61 1.51
CA ASP A 136 -6.61 -10.21 1.92
C ASP A 136 -5.48 -9.87 2.90
N ASN A 137 -5.08 -10.82 3.74
CA ASN A 137 -3.96 -10.66 4.65
C ASN A 137 -2.63 -10.50 3.92
N GLU A 138 -2.40 -11.24 2.84
CA GLU A 138 -1.22 -11.07 1.98
C GLU A 138 -1.21 -9.71 1.26
N ILE A 139 -2.39 -9.24 0.79
CA ILE A 139 -2.54 -7.88 0.24
C ILE A 139 -2.23 -6.82 1.28
N LEU A 140 -2.66 -7.03 2.54
CA LEU A 140 -2.31 -6.17 3.67
C LEU A 140 -0.79 -6.18 3.90
N THR A 141 -0.14 -7.34 3.91
CA THR A 141 1.32 -7.47 4.05
C THR A 141 2.05 -6.68 2.97
N ASP A 142 1.75 -6.90 1.69
CA ASP A 142 2.40 -6.15 0.61
C ASP A 142 2.13 -4.64 0.66
N THR A 143 0.89 -4.26 1.00
CA THR A 143 0.51 -2.85 1.16
C THR A 143 1.30 -2.22 2.30
N ALA A 144 1.44 -2.91 3.43
CA ALA A 144 2.19 -2.43 4.59
C ALA A 144 3.69 -2.33 4.30
N THR A 145 4.29 -3.37 3.72
CA THR A 145 5.69 -3.39 3.25
C THR A 145 5.98 -2.18 2.37
N THR A 146 5.07 -1.89 1.44
CA THR A 146 5.21 -0.79 0.50
C THR A 146 5.02 0.57 1.14
N TYR A 147 3.93 0.75 1.89
CA TYR A 147 3.59 2.03 2.47
C TYR A 147 4.59 2.48 3.55
N LEU A 148 5.17 1.52 4.28
CA LEU A 148 6.14 1.76 5.35
C LEU A 148 7.59 1.80 4.87
N GLY A 149 7.86 1.74 3.56
CA GLY A 149 9.15 2.15 2.99
C GLY A 149 10.07 1.06 2.47
N ALA A 150 9.62 -0.19 2.36
CA ALA A 150 10.41 -1.28 1.77
C ALA A 150 9.88 -1.79 0.42
N GLY A 151 8.70 -1.35 -0.03
CA GLY A 151 8.08 -1.91 -1.24
C GLY A 151 8.67 -1.48 -2.58
N TRP A 152 9.64 -0.56 -2.61
CA TRP A 152 10.42 -0.35 -3.83
C TRP A 152 11.19 -1.63 -4.21
N LEU A 153 11.65 -2.42 -3.23
CA LEU A 153 12.27 -3.73 -3.46
C LEU A 153 11.31 -4.70 -4.15
N LEU A 154 10.05 -4.76 -3.69
CA LEU A 154 9.04 -5.67 -4.23
C LEU A 154 8.65 -5.27 -5.65
N LEU A 155 8.48 -3.98 -5.90
CA LEU A 155 8.18 -3.48 -7.23
C LEU A 155 9.36 -3.68 -8.20
N ASP A 156 10.59 -3.46 -7.75
CA ASP A 156 11.78 -3.59 -8.60
C ASP A 156 12.16 -5.05 -8.90
N ALA A 157 11.84 -5.98 -7.99
CA ALA A 157 11.99 -7.40 -8.21
C ALA A 157 10.99 -7.96 -9.24
N TYR A 158 9.99 -7.18 -9.65
CA TYR A 158 8.99 -7.58 -10.62
C TYR A 158 9.58 -7.69 -12.03
N ARG A 159 9.53 -8.89 -12.61
CA ARG A 159 10.04 -9.16 -13.96
C ARG A 159 9.09 -10.08 -14.73
N GLU A 160 8.85 -9.68 -15.97
CA GLU A 160 8.09 -10.43 -16.97
C GLU A 160 9.00 -10.67 -18.16
N ASP A 161 9.53 -11.88 -18.26
CA ASP A 161 10.32 -12.31 -19.41
C ASP A 161 9.57 -13.42 -20.15
N ALA A 162 9.76 -13.54 -21.47
CA ALA A 162 9.05 -14.48 -22.35
C ALA A 162 9.19 -15.97 -21.95
N ALA A 163 10.15 -16.28 -21.06
CA ALA A 163 10.40 -17.63 -20.53
C ALA A 163 10.12 -17.79 -19.02
N THR A 164 9.98 -16.70 -18.26
CA THR A 164 9.81 -16.75 -16.78
C THR A 164 9.06 -15.52 -16.26
N SER A 165 7.96 -15.72 -15.51
CA SER A 165 7.36 -14.69 -14.66
C SER A 165 7.79 -14.91 -13.21
N GLN A 166 8.43 -13.91 -12.61
CA GLN A 166 8.80 -13.92 -11.18
C GLN A 166 7.93 -12.89 -10.46
N LYS A 167 6.88 -13.37 -9.78
CA LYS A 167 6.00 -12.56 -8.94
C LYS A 167 6.41 -12.72 -7.48
N LEU A 168 6.71 -11.60 -6.81
CA LEU A 168 6.82 -11.52 -5.35
C LEU A 168 5.67 -10.66 -4.85
N GLY A 169 4.81 -11.25 -4.02
CA GLY A 169 3.59 -10.62 -3.53
C GLY A 169 2.31 -11.00 -4.28
N TYR A 170 1.19 -10.45 -3.83
CA TYR A 170 -0.17 -10.64 -4.29
C TYR A 170 -0.70 -9.43 -5.05
N LEU A 171 -0.15 -8.23 -4.80
CA LEU A 171 -0.47 -7.04 -5.59
C LEU A 171 -0.03 -7.21 -7.05
N THR A 172 -0.74 -6.52 -7.95
CA THR A 172 -0.25 -6.29 -9.31
C THR A 172 0.90 -5.27 -9.29
N PRO A 173 1.72 -5.17 -10.35
CA PRO A 173 2.72 -4.11 -10.47
C PRO A 173 2.10 -2.72 -10.29
N GLU A 174 0.97 -2.45 -10.95
CA GLU A 174 0.29 -1.15 -10.84
C GLU A 174 -0.21 -0.85 -9.42
N GLU A 175 -0.64 -1.85 -8.66
CA GLU A 175 -1.04 -1.70 -7.26
C GLU A 175 0.15 -1.41 -6.35
N PHE A 176 1.27 -2.10 -6.52
CA PHE A 176 2.53 -1.73 -5.87
C PHE A 176 2.90 -0.28 -6.19
N GLY A 177 2.87 0.09 -7.48
CA GLY A 177 3.11 1.45 -7.94
C GLY A 177 2.16 2.47 -7.31
N TYR A 178 0.89 2.11 -7.10
CA TYR A 178 -0.09 2.97 -6.44
C TYR A 178 0.23 3.18 -4.97
N VAL A 179 0.49 2.12 -4.21
CA VAL A 179 0.83 2.23 -2.78
C VAL A 179 2.12 3.02 -2.59
N LEU A 180 3.13 2.74 -3.41
CA LEU A 180 4.41 3.44 -3.39
C LEU A 180 4.23 4.92 -3.76
N ALA A 181 3.39 5.25 -4.75
CA ALA A 181 3.08 6.63 -5.08
C ALA A 181 2.31 7.35 -3.96
N LYS A 182 1.41 6.67 -3.25
CA LYS A 182 0.70 7.25 -2.11
C LYS A 182 1.65 7.61 -0.98
N ARG A 183 2.67 6.77 -0.74
CA ARG A 183 3.78 7.06 0.17
C ARG A 183 4.61 8.25 -0.34
N ALA A 184 5.06 8.20 -1.59
CA ALA A 184 5.88 9.25 -2.20
C ALA A 184 5.20 10.63 -2.08
N LEU A 185 3.90 10.71 -2.37
CA LEU A 185 3.11 11.94 -2.22
C LEU A 185 2.98 12.41 -0.75
N LEU A 186 2.96 11.50 0.22
CA LEU A 186 2.89 11.84 1.64
C LEU A 186 4.22 12.42 2.17
N PHE A 187 5.35 11.89 1.71
CA PHE A 187 6.67 12.24 2.23
C PHE A 187 7.47 13.17 1.31
N GLY A 188 7.04 13.41 0.08
CA GLY A 188 7.79 14.20 -0.90
C GLY A 188 9.03 13.47 -1.43
N GLU A 189 8.97 12.13 -1.51
CA GLU A 189 10.06 11.26 -1.98
C GLU A 189 9.90 10.93 -3.47
N ASP A 190 11.00 10.63 -4.16
CA ASP A 190 10.98 10.04 -5.50
C ASP A 190 11.65 8.66 -5.47
N PRO A 191 10.88 7.56 -5.36
CA PRO A 191 11.44 6.21 -5.32
C PRO A 191 11.94 5.73 -6.69
N SER A 192 11.65 6.44 -7.78
CA SER A 192 12.01 5.99 -9.13
C SER A 192 13.52 5.96 -9.36
N VAL A 193 14.28 6.72 -8.56
CA VAL A 193 15.76 6.72 -8.62
C VAL A 193 16.39 5.40 -8.19
N TRP A 194 15.63 4.49 -7.58
CA TRP A 194 16.10 3.18 -7.11
C TRP A 194 15.70 2.03 -8.02
N PHE A 195 14.85 2.27 -9.02
CA PHE A 195 14.39 1.22 -9.91
C PHE A 195 15.46 0.83 -10.92
N THR A 196 15.69 -0.47 -11.03
CA THR A 196 16.48 -1.11 -12.07
C THR A 196 15.61 -1.79 -13.12
N SER A 197 14.35 -2.09 -12.80
CA SER A 197 13.38 -2.75 -13.68
C SER A 197 12.58 -1.75 -14.53
N PRO A 198 12.54 -1.89 -15.87
CA PRO A 198 11.66 -1.09 -16.74
C PRO A 198 10.16 -1.20 -16.38
N GLN A 199 9.75 -2.38 -15.92
CA GLN A 199 8.38 -2.65 -15.48
C GLN A 199 8.03 -1.81 -14.26
N ALA A 200 8.97 -1.63 -13.32
CA ALA A 200 8.78 -0.81 -12.13
C ALA A 200 8.47 0.66 -12.48
N TYR A 201 9.20 1.25 -13.42
CA TYR A 201 8.92 2.62 -13.90
C TYR A 201 7.51 2.76 -14.48
N THR A 202 7.11 1.83 -15.35
CA THR A 202 5.79 1.84 -16.00
C THR A 202 4.67 1.69 -14.97
N ALA A 203 4.81 0.73 -14.07
CA ALA A 203 3.87 0.43 -13.00
C ALA A 203 3.74 1.59 -12.01
N TYR A 204 4.86 2.18 -11.58
CA TYR A 204 4.87 3.37 -10.73
C TYR A 204 4.19 4.55 -11.40
N GLY A 205 4.44 4.81 -12.69
CA GLY A 205 3.75 5.87 -13.43
C GLY A 205 2.23 5.71 -13.46
N LYS A 206 1.74 4.49 -13.74
CA LYS A 206 0.30 4.16 -13.71
C LYS A 206 -0.28 4.31 -12.29
N GLY A 207 0.45 3.83 -11.29
CA GLY A 207 0.10 3.93 -9.88
C GLY A 207 0.03 5.37 -9.39
N LEU A 208 1.00 6.21 -9.73
CA LEU A 208 1.04 7.64 -9.43
C LEU A 208 -0.11 8.39 -10.07
N ALA A 209 -0.44 8.09 -11.33
CA ALA A 209 -1.63 8.65 -11.97
C ALA A 209 -2.90 8.27 -11.19
N ARG A 210 -3.02 7.03 -10.71
CA ARG A 210 -4.17 6.60 -9.89
C ARG A 210 -4.19 7.28 -8.52
N ALA A 211 -3.03 7.42 -7.85
CA ALA A 211 -2.90 8.09 -6.56
C ALA A 211 -3.27 9.58 -6.65
N ARG A 212 -2.84 10.28 -7.70
CA ARG A 212 -3.24 11.68 -7.96
C ARG A 212 -4.72 11.82 -8.23
N ARG A 213 -5.34 10.87 -8.94
CA ARG A 213 -6.78 10.87 -9.21
C ARG A 213 -7.62 10.81 -7.93
N ASP A 214 -7.14 10.17 -6.86
CA ASP A 214 -7.85 10.19 -5.56
C ASP A 214 -8.04 11.62 -5.04
N GLY A 215 -7.01 12.48 -5.20
CA GLY A 215 -7.04 13.90 -4.82
C GLY A 215 -7.84 14.80 -5.78
N GLN A 216 -8.29 14.27 -6.92
CA GLN A 216 -9.02 14.99 -7.97
C GLN A 216 -10.49 14.57 -8.05
N GLN A 217 -10.99 13.84 -7.06
CA GLN A 217 -12.41 13.51 -6.98
C GLN A 217 -13.20 14.60 -6.25
N PRO A 218 -14.42 14.95 -6.69
CA PRO A 218 -15.32 15.77 -5.89
C PRO A 218 -15.54 15.15 -4.50
N PRO A 219 -15.74 15.96 -3.45
CA PRO A 219 -15.88 17.42 -3.44
C PRO A 219 -14.54 18.18 -3.34
N LEU A 220 -13.39 17.54 -3.58
CA LEU A 220 -12.09 18.21 -3.48
C LEU A 220 -11.97 19.31 -4.54
N THR A 221 -11.33 20.43 -4.19
CA THR A 221 -11.21 21.59 -5.08
C THR A 221 -10.44 21.29 -6.36
N ALA A 222 -9.52 20.32 -6.32
CA ALA A 222 -8.77 19.85 -7.48
C ALA A 222 -9.60 19.01 -8.46
N ALA A 223 -10.89 18.77 -8.18
CA ALA A 223 -11.78 18.09 -9.11
C ALA A 223 -11.95 18.88 -10.42
N GLY A 224 -11.74 18.18 -11.54
CA GLY A 224 -11.92 18.75 -12.87
C GLY A 224 -13.39 19.05 -13.21
N TRP A 225 -13.59 19.81 -14.28
CA TRP A 225 -14.90 20.24 -14.78
C TRP A 225 -15.94 19.12 -14.88
N ALA A 226 -15.57 17.98 -15.48
CA ALA A 226 -16.49 16.86 -15.65
C ALA A 226 -16.93 16.26 -14.31
N GLY A 227 -16.01 16.15 -13.34
CA GLY A 227 -16.31 15.69 -11.98
C GLY A 227 -17.25 16.65 -11.27
N ARG A 228 -17.00 17.96 -11.38
CA ARG A 228 -17.85 19.01 -10.78
C ARG A 228 -19.26 19.04 -11.38
N ARG A 229 -19.40 18.82 -12.69
CA ARG A 229 -20.72 18.72 -13.33
C ARG A 229 -21.50 17.51 -12.83
N ARG A 230 -20.86 16.33 -12.71
CA ARG A 230 -21.50 15.14 -12.11
C ARG A 230 -21.91 15.39 -10.67
N TYR A 231 -21.00 15.92 -9.85
CA TYR A 231 -21.27 16.26 -8.46
C TYR A 231 -22.45 17.23 -8.31
N ALA A 232 -22.52 18.28 -9.12
CA ALA A 232 -23.63 19.23 -9.08
C ALA A 232 -24.98 18.62 -9.50
N ARG A 233 -24.97 17.65 -10.42
CA ARG A 233 -26.17 16.89 -10.80
C ARG A 233 -26.61 15.95 -9.68
N ASP A 234 -25.68 15.17 -9.14
CA ASP A 234 -25.95 14.19 -8.10
C ASP A 234 -26.41 14.87 -6.80
N ARG A 235 -25.88 16.07 -6.51
CA ARG A 235 -26.35 16.94 -5.42
C ARG A 235 -27.82 17.32 -5.58
N ARG A 236 -28.23 17.81 -6.77
CA ARG A 236 -29.64 18.16 -7.04
C ARG A 236 -30.56 16.95 -6.89
N HIS A 237 -30.10 15.78 -7.30
CA HIS A 237 -30.87 14.56 -7.13
C HIS A 237 -31.01 14.20 -5.65
N ALA A 238 -29.96 14.36 -4.84
CA ALA A 238 -30.03 14.10 -3.40
C ALA A 238 -30.82 15.15 -2.60
N GLU A 239 -31.08 16.32 -3.18
CA GLU A 239 -31.98 17.34 -2.62
C GLU A 239 -33.46 17.03 -2.89
N ASP A 240 -33.76 16.16 -3.86
CA ASP A 240 -35.13 15.74 -4.18
C ASP A 240 -35.64 14.72 -3.14
N PRO A 241 -36.69 15.03 -2.35
CA PRO A 241 -37.25 14.13 -1.35
C PRO A 241 -37.79 12.81 -1.92
N HIS A 242 -38.06 12.75 -3.23
CA HIS A 242 -38.59 11.58 -3.91
C HIS A 242 -37.50 10.67 -4.52
N ALA A 243 -36.24 11.12 -4.51
CA ALA A 243 -35.11 10.38 -5.05
C ALA A 243 -34.46 9.48 -3.97
N ALA A 244 -34.93 8.25 -3.85
CA ALA A 244 -34.27 7.25 -3.01
C ALA A 244 -33.03 6.69 -3.74
N GLY A 245 -31.84 7.13 -3.32
CA GLY A 245 -30.57 6.58 -3.81
C GLY A 245 -29.66 6.13 -2.66
N ALA A 246 -29.50 4.82 -2.49
CA ALA A 246 -28.43 4.27 -1.66
C ALA A 246 -27.09 4.38 -2.40
N ALA A 247 -26.06 4.91 -1.75
CA ALA A 247 -24.72 4.96 -2.34
C ALA A 247 -24.11 3.55 -2.40
N ALA A 248 -23.50 3.22 -3.53
CA ALA A 248 -22.81 1.95 -3.70
C ALA A 248 -21.44 1.98 -3.00
N ALA A 249 -20.99 0.81 -2.54
CA ALA A 249 -19.61 0.64 -2.09
C ALA A 249 -18.66 0.93 -3.28
N GLY A 250 -17.74 1.88 -3.10
CA GLY A 250 -16.79 2.31 -4.15
C GLY A 250 -17.11 3.67 -4.79
N ASP A 251 -18.24 4.30 -4.46
CA ASP A 251 -18.58 5.62 -5.00
C ASP A 251 -17.60 6.71 -4.50
N PRO A 252 -17.20 7.66 -5.38
CA PRO A 252 -16.25 8.72 -5.04
C PRO A 252 -16.78 9.65 -3.94
N TYR A 253 -18.10 9.75 -3.81
CA TYR A 253 -18.79 10.45 -2.74
C TYR A 253 -20.22 9.94 -2.60
N SER A 254 -20.86 10.24 -1.48
CA SER A 254 -22.28 9.99 -1.26
C SER A 254 -22.92 11.14 -0.51
N PHE A 255 -24.18 11.47 -0.85
CA PHE A 255 -24.96 12.45 -0.12
C PHE A 255 -25.87 11.78 0.90
N THR A 256 -26.06 12.44 2.03
CA THR A 256 -27.02 12.03 3.07
C THR A 256 -27.78 13.25 3.54
N ALA A 257 -29.11 13.22 3.45
CA ALA A 257 -29.98 14.24 4.03
C ALA A 257 -30.03 14.09 5.56
N GLN A 258 -29.98 15.22 6.28
CA GLN A 258 -30.21 15.28 7.72
C GLN A 258 -31.38 16.22 8.04
N PRO A 259 -32.27 15.86 8.98
CA PRO A 259 -33.35 16.74 9.41
C PRO A 259 -32.85 17.95 10.23
N PRO A 260 -33.45 19.15 10.07
CA PRO A 260 -34.29 19.59 8.95
C PRO A 260 -33.43 20.23 7.83
N GLY A 261 -33.44 19.62 6.65
CA GLY A 261 -32.95 20.24 5.39
C GLY A 261 -31.43 20.35 5.20
N GLN A 262 -30.61 19.72 6.03
CA GLN A 262 -29.15 19.81 5.91
C GLN A 262 -28.57 18.65 5.11
N LEU A 263 -28.08 18.92 3.90
CA LEU A 263 -27.37 17.93 3.10
C LEU A 263 -25.91 17.81 3.56
N ARG A 264 -25.43 16.58 3.72
CA ARG A 264 -24.01 16.29 3.94
C ARG A 264 -23.46 15.43 2.81
N VAL A 265 -22.18 15.64 2.49
CA VAL A 265 -21.44 14.77 1.58
C VAL A 265 -20.41 13.97 2.35
N SER A 266 -20.32 12.68 2.05
CA SER A 266 -19.29 11.78 2.53
C SER A 266 -18.39 11.35 1.39
N PHE A 267 -17.07 11.37 1.57
CA PHE A 267 -16.08 11.01 0.56
C PHE A 267 -14.81 10.44 1.22
N PRO A 268 -14.02 9.60 0.54
CA PRO A 268 -12.80 9.04 1.11
C PRO A 268 -11.68 10.09 1.17
N CYS A 269 -10.90 10.08 2.25
CA CYS A 269 -9.69 10.86 2.34
C CYS A 269 -8.69 10.42 1.25
N PRO A 270 -8.13 11.33 0.42
CA PRO A 270 -7.19 10.96 -0.63
C PRO A 270 -5.83 10.52 -0.10
N THR A 271 -5.57 10.58 1.21
CA THR A 271 -4.35 10.03 1.83
C THR A 271 -4.59 8.63 2.36
N CYS A 272 -5.57 8.47 3.26
CA CYS A 272 -5.76 7.24 4.04
C CYS A 272 -7.11 6.54 3.82
N HIS A 273 -7.95 6.99 2.88
CA HIS A 273 -9.25 6.43 2.51
C HIS A 273 -10.34 6.37 3.59
N GLN A 274 -10.05 6.78 4.82
CA GLN A 274 -11.07 7.05 5.84
C GLN A 274 -12.13 8.00 5.26
N ARG A 275 -13.40 7.59 5.34
CA ARG A 275 -14.52 8.45 4.93
C ARG A 275 -14.60 9.66 5.85
N ILE A 276 -14.64 10.84 5.23
CA ILE A 276 -14.86 12.14 5.85
C ILE A 276 -16.29 12.54 5.50
N ARG A 277 -16.96 13.25 6.41
CA ARG A 277 -18.31 13.79 6.18
C ARG A 277 -18.32 15.28 6.49
N VAL A 278 -18.80 16.08 5.55
CA VAL A 278 -18.84 17.55 5.63
C VAL A 278 -20.22 18.08 5.24
N PRO A 279 -20.62 19.27 5.75
CA PRO A 279 -21.85 19.93 5.28
C PRO A 279 -21.70 20.40 3.82
N VAL A 280 -22.81 20.36 3.08
CA VAL A 280 -22.92 20.90 1.72
C VAL A 280 -23.30 22.39 1.81
N ARG A 281 -22.31 23.28 1.66
CA ARG A 281 -22.50 24.74 1.83
C ARG A 281 -21.47 25.60 1.08
N GLY A 282 -20.93 25.12 -0.04
CA GLY A 282 -19.84 25.77 -0.77
C GLY A 282 -18.47 25.40 -0.23
N ARG A 283 -17.55 26.38 -0.14
CA ARG A 283 -16.16 26.14 0.26
C ARG A 283 -16.06 25.69 1.72
N VAL A 284 -15.39 24.56 1.95
CA VAL A 284 -15.18 23.99 3.29
C VAL A 284 -13.76 23.45 3.38
N ARG A 285 -13.09 23.75 4.49
CA ARG A 285 -11.82 23.13 4.86
C ARG A 285 -12.08 21.97 5.81
N ALA A 286 -11.69 20.76 5.42
CA ALA A 286 -11.93 19.54 6.17
C ALA A 286 -10.61 18.93 6.64
N ARG A 287 -10.53 18.50 7.90
CA ARG A 287 -9.37 17.75 8.41
C ARG A 287 -9.76 16.29 8.58
N CYS A 288 -8.98 15.38 7.99
CA CYS A 288 -9.17 13.96 8.22
C CYS A 288 -8.86 13.63 9.70
N GLY A 289 -9.81 13.04 10.42
CA GLY A 289 -9.60 12.63 11.81
C GLY A 289 -8.55 11.52 11.97
N LEU A 290 -8.25 10.77 10.91
CA LEU A 290 -7.33 9.63 10.96
C LEU A 290 -5.89 10.03 10.60
N CYS A 291 -5.66 10.49 9.38
CA CYS A 291 -4.31 10.85 8.91
C CYS A 291 -3.98 12.35 9.06
N ARG A 292 -4.86 13.15 9.68
CA ARG A 292 -4.69 14.60 9.90
C ARG A 292 -4.56 15.46 8.64
N THR A 293 -4.58 14.88 7.43
CA THR A 293 -4.56 15.62 6.16
C THR A 293 -5.67 16.65 6.13
N VAL A 294 -5.31 17.87 5.75
CA VAL A 294 -6.26 18.97 5.54
C VAL A 294 -6.61 19.05 4.07
N LEU A 295 -7.90 19.12 3.78
CA LEU A 295 -8.49 19.03 2.45
C LEU A 295 -9.31 20.30 2.20
N GLU A 296 -9.09 20.91 1.04
CA GLU A 296 -9.92 21.99 0.55
C GLU A 296 -11.05 21.39 -0.31
N CYS A 297 -12.29 21.68 0.08
CA CYS A 297 -13.49 21.18 -0.58
C CYS A 297 -14.35 22.33 -1.11
N ASP A 298 -15.11 22.03 -2.16
CA ASP A 298 -16.14 22.89 -2.72
C ASP A 298 -17.41 22.06 -2.89
N THR A 299 -18.33 22.23 -1.94
CA THR A 299 -19.47 21.33 -1.67
C THR A 299 -20.81 21.86 -2.14
#